data_AF-A7ILM1-F1
#
_entry.id   AF-A7ILM1-F1
#
_cell.length_a   1.000
_cell.length_b   1.000
_cell.length_c   1.000
_cell.angle_alpha   90.00
_cell.angle_beta   90.00
_cell.angle_gamma   90.00
#
_symmetry.space_group_name_H-M   'P 1'
#
loop_
_entity.id
_entity.type
_entity.pdbx_description
1 polymer ?
#
loop_
_entity_poly.entity_id
_entity_poly.type
_entity_poly.pdbx_seq_one_letter_code
_entity_poly.pdbx_strand_id
1 'polypeptide(L)'
;MAKINKLTAARERRLEEFREEWRQVGLCCDPADFETGDEVIRGFYKRLGKPAPMILHFSSPAMCELAVNFVFLMLKDSQLGSQLGSQLGSQLRSQLGSQLYSQLGGQLRSQLRSQLGSQLYSQLGSQLYSQLDGQLRSQLGSQLGSQLGSQLYSQLGSQLYSQLDGQLRSQLGSQLGSQLGSQLYSQLGSQLGSQLGSQLYSQLGSQLDSQLYSQLGGQLRSQLRSQLGSQLYSQLGSQLDSQLYSQLRSQLDSQLDGLRSYFLTNRWGSQHWCAWEAFYLFGHEIGVRYEPENIALLLEWARLSKSVGWWAPWDGICFVSDRPREVHFDGERRLHCETGPAVRYSDGWGCHAWHGTRIPAQWIEDKGSVGPADILRHENMEQRQAGVEIIGWAKMLQDLDAKTIDEDGDPEIGTLVEVKLPDVGEARFVRVRCGTGREFAIGVPPTITSALEGQAWIAGLSTKDFMKPEVRS
;
A
#
# COMPACT_ATOMS: atom_id res chain seq x y z
N MET A 1 -41.84 -53.03 -2.26
CA MET A 1 -40.57 -53.73 -1.97
C MET A 1 -40.23 -53.50 -0.50
N ALA A 2 -39.58 -54.45 0.18
CA ALA A 2 -39.33 -54.34 1.61
C ALA A 2 -38.26 -53.28 1.91
N LYS A 3 -38.53 -52.41 2.88
CA LYS A 3 -37.58 -51.43 3.41
C LYS A 3 -36.34 -52.16 3.95
N ILE A 4 -35.15 -51.71 3.55
CA ILE A 4 -33.90 -52.23 4.11
C ILE A 4 -33.71 -51.59 5.48
N ASN A 5 -33.93 -52.35 6.55
CA ASN A 5 -33.75 -51.87 7.92
C ASN A 5 -32.37 -52.23 8.51
N LYS A 6 -31.65 -53.17 7.89
CA LYS A 6 -30.28 -53.57 8.28
C LYS A 6 -29.51 -54.07 7.06
N LEU A 7 -28.23 -53.77 6.99
CA LEU A 7 -27.32 -54.35 5.99
C LEU A 7 -26.94 -55.78 6.39
N THR A 8 -26.76 -56.64 5.40
CA THR A 8 -26.14 -57.97 5.60
C THR A 8 -24.63 -57.81 5.72
N ALA A 9 -23.92 -58.73 6.39
CA ALA A 9 -22.46 -58.68 6.50
C ALA A 9 -21.72 -58.55 5.14
N ALA A 10 -22.25 -59.15 4.07
CA ALA A 10 -21.70 -58.97 2.72
C ALA A 10 -21.84 -57.53 2.18
N ARG A 11 -22.99 -56.89 2.44
CA ARG A 11 -23.24 -55.48 2.09
C ARG A 11 -22.42 -54.51 2.94
N GLU A 12 -22.18 -54.84 4.21
CA GLU A 12 -21.31 -54.06 5.10
C GLU A 12 -19.86 -54.07 4.59
N ARG A 13 -19.32 -55.24 4.25
CA ARG A 13 -17.99 -55.32 3.61
C ARG A 13 -17.93 -54.55 2.29
N ARG A 14 -18.95 -54.70 1.44
CA ARG A 14 -19.01 -53.97 0.17
C ARG A 14 -19.07 -52.45 0.37
N LEU A 15 -19.74 -51.97 1.43
CA LEU A 15 -19.78 -50.55 1.76
C LEU A 15 -18.38 -49.99 2.05
N GLU A 16 -17.53 -50.75 2.74
CA GLU A 16 -16.16 -50.32 3.04
C GLU A 16 -15.32 -50.16 1.77
N GLU A 17 -15.40 -51.13 0.85
CA GLU A 17 -14.74 -51.08 -0.47
C GLU A 17 -15.29 -49.93 -1.32
N PHE A 18 -16.62 -49.82 -1.43
CA PHE A 18 -17.29 -48.78 -2.21
C PHE A 18 -16.95 -47.38 -1.69
N ARG A 19 -16.86 -47.21 -0.37
CA ARG A 19 -16.42 -45.94 0.24
C ARG A 19 -15.00 -45.58 -0.17
N GLU A 20 -14.10 -46.56 -0.24
CA GLU A 20 -12.72 -46.30 -0.65
C GLU A 20 -12.64 -45.98 -2.15
N GLU A 21 -13.37 -46.69 -3.01
CA GLU A 21 -13.48 -46.39 -4.44
C GLU A 21 -13.91 -44.94 -4.69
N TRP A 22 -14.96 -44.48 -4.01
CA TRP A 22 -15.47 -43.12 -4.17
C TRP A 22 -14.61 -42.06 -3.49
N ARG A 23 -13.86 -42.43 -2.45
CA ARG A 23 -12.84 -41.56 -1.88
C ARG A 23 -11.73 -41.29 -2.89
N GLN A 24 -11.29 -42.30 -3.64
CA GLN A 24 -10.30 -42.12 -4.71
C GLN A 24 -10.84 -41.20 -5.82
N VAL A 25 -12.14 -41.25 -6.13
CA VAL A 25 -12.75 -40.28 -7.06
C VAL A 25 -12.65 -38.85 -6.51
N GLY A 26 -13.08 -38.63 -5.27
CA GLY A 26 -13.08 -37.30 -4.65
C GLY A 26 -11.68 -36.70 -4.45
N LEU A 27 -10.66 -37.56 -4.30
CA LEU A 27 -9.25 -37.18 -4.09
C LEU A 27 -8.38 -37.35 -5.35
N CYS A 28 -8.97 -37.72 -6.48
CA CYS A 28 -8.25 -37.93 -7.73
C CYS A 28 -7.48 -36.67 -8.12
N CYS A 29 -6.19 -36.83 -8.39
CA CYS A 29 -5.29 -35.75 -8.80
C CYS A 29 -4.82 -35.88 -10.27
N ASP A 30 -5.34 -36.87 -10.98
CA ASP A 30 -5.08 -37.04 -12.41
C ASP A 30 -5.71 -35.89 -13.20
N PRO A 31 -5.16 -35.53 -14.38
CA PRO A 31 -5.79 -34.55 -15.27
C PRO A 31 -7.27 -34.85 -15.53
N ALA A 32 -8.08 -33.79 -15.63
CA ALA A 32 -9.47 -33.90 -16.00
C ALA A 32 -9.62 -34.52 -17.39
N ASP A 33 -10.57 -35.44 -17.50
CA ASP A 33 -11.11 -35.92 -18.78
C ASP A 33 -12.19 -34.93 -19.25
N PHE A 34 -11.73 -33.86 -19.89
CA PHE A 34 -12.62 -32.82 -20.41
C PHE A 34 -13.53 -33.32 -21.54
N GLU A 35 -13.13 -34.37 -22.27
CA GLU A 35 -13.94 -34.92 -23.36
C GLU A 35 -15.20 -35.59 -22.80
N THR A 36 -15.04 -36.49 -21.83
CA THR A 36 -16.19 -37.10 -21.13
C THR A 36 -16.98 -36.04 -20.36
N GLY A 37 -16.30 -35.08 -19.72
CA GLY A 37 -16.95 -33.97 -19.03
C GLY A 37 -17.87 -33.17 -19.94
N ASP A 38 -17.41 -32.78 -21.12
CA ASP A 38 -18.17 -32.01 -22.11
C ASP A 38 -19.37 -32.78 -22.64
N GLU A 39 -19.21 -34.09 -22.92
CA GLU A 39 -20.31 -34.97 -23.33
C GLU A 39 -21.45 -34.94 -22.29
N VAL A 40 -21.10 -35.17 -21.02
CA VAL A 40 -22.05 -35.22 -19.91
C VAL A 40 -22.73 -33.87 -19.70
N ILE A 41 -21.96 -32.77 -19.69
CA ILE A 41 -22.49 -31.41 -19.56
C ILE A 41 -23.49 -31.10 -20.68
N ARG A 42 -23.15 -31.38 -21.94
CA ARG A 42 -24.09 -31.20 -23.06
C ARG A 42 -25.34 -32.07 -22.90
N GLY A 43 -25.18 -33.28 -22.38
CA GLY A 43 -26.27 -34.17 -22.00
C GLY A 43 -27.24 -33.54 -20.98
N PHE A 44 -26.72 -32.88 -19.95
CA PHE A 44 -27.55 -32.17 -18.97
C PHE A 44 -28.36 -31.03 -19.60
N TYR A 45 -27.73 -30.19 -20.44
CA TYR A 45 -28.45 -29.11 -21.12
C TYR A 45 -29.53 -29.64 -22.06
N LYS A 46 -29.24 -30.72 -22.79
CA LYS A 46 -30.23 -31.40 -23.65
C LYS A 46 -31.43 -31.90 -22.84
N ARG A 47 -31.21 -32.51 -21.67
CA ARG A 47 -32.29 -32.96 -20.77
C ARG A 47 -33.14 -31.80 -20.24
N LEU A 48 -32.54 -30.63 -20.05
CA LEU A 48 -33.23 -29.39 -19.67
C LEU A 48 -33.94 -28.70 -20.84
N GLY A 49 -33.85 -29.22 -22.07
CA GLY A 49 -34.39 -28.57 -23.27
C GLY A 49 -33.66 -27.28 -23.64
N LYS A 50 -32.42 -27.11 -23.17
CA LYS A 50 -31.59 -25.93 -23.41
C LYS A 50 -30.65 -26.17 -24.61
N PRO A 51 -30.23 -25.11 -25.32
CA PRO A 51 -29.20 -25.23 -26.35
C PRO A 51 -27.89 -25.73 -25.74
N ALA A 52 -27.05 -26.37 -26.56
CA ALA A 52 -25.75 -26.82 -26.13
C ALA A 52 -24.90 -25.62 -25.66
N PRO A 53 -24.26 -25.70 -24.48
CA PRO A 53 -23.48 -24.58 -23.95
C PRO A 53 -22.14 -24.45 -24.68
N MET A 54 -21.59 -23.24 -24.66
CA MET A 54 -20.16 -23.03 -24.77
C MET A 54 -19.49 -23.55 -23.50
N ILE A 55 -18.51 -24.44 -23.61
CA ILE A 55 -17.81 -24.99 -22.45
C ILE A 55 -16.38 -24.44 -22.46
N LEU A 56 -15.96 -23.86 -21.33
CA LEU A 56 -14.66 -23.26 -21.14
C LEU A 56 -13.89 -24.01 -20.05
N HIS A 57 -12.70 -24.51 -20.40
CA HIS A 57 -11.83 -25.27 -19.52
C HIS A 57 -10.73 -24.39 -18.94
N PHE A 58 -10.42 -24.58 -17.65
CA PHE A 58 -9.38 -23.83 -16.95
C PHE A 58 -8.53 -24.74 -16.06
N SER A 59 -7.30 -24.31 -15.79
CA SER A 59 -6.32 -25.03 -14.96
C SER A 59 -6.71 -25.15 -13.49
N SER A 60 -7.56 -24.26 -12.98
CA SER A 60 -7.98 -24.25 -11.58
C SER A 60 -9.36 -23.61 -11.39
N PRO A 61 -10.04 -23.89 -10.27
CA PRO A 61 -11.29 -23.22 -9.90
C PRO A 61 -11.16 -21.70 -9.78
N ALA A 62 -10.00 -21.19 -9.35
CA ALA A 62 -9.75 -19.76 -9.30
C ALA A 62 -9.73 -19.12 -10.69
N MET A 63 -9.15 -19.78 -11.68
CA MET A 63 -9.20 -19.32 -13.07
C MET A 63 -10.62 -19.38 -13.64
N CYS A 64 -11.40 -20.40 -13.31
CA CYS A 64 -12.81 -20.43 -13.68
C CYS A 64 -13.56 -19.24 -13.08
N GLU A 65 -13.34 -18.95 -11.80
CA GLU A 65 -13.98 -17.83 -11.11
C GLU A 65 -13.60 -16.49 -11.75
N LEU A 66 -12.32 -16.24 -12.04
CA LEU A 66 -11.89 -15.04 -12.76
C LEU A 66 -12.58 -14.90 -14.12
N ALA A 67 -12.71 -16.00 -14.87
CA ALA A 67 -13.38 -16.00 -16.17
C ALA A 67 -14.88 -15.76 -16.07
N VAL A 68 -15.56 -16.37 -15.09
CA VAL A 68 -16.97 -16.12 -14.78
C VAL A 68 -17.18 -14.62 -14.55
N ASN A 69 -16.37 -14.01 -13.70
CA ASN A 69 -16.47 -12.59 -13.39
C ASN A 69 -16.21 -11.71 -14.62
N PHE A 70 -15.20 -12.03 -15.42
CA PHE A 70 -14.93 -11.29 -16.65
C PHE A 70 -16.12 -11.36 -17.63
N VAL A 71 -16.70 -12.54 -17.82
CA VAL A 71 -17.88 -12.72 -18.69
C VAL A 71 -19.08 -11.94 -18.14
N PHE A 72 -19.36 -12.00 -16.83
CA PHE A 72 -20.47 -11.25 -16.24
C PHE A 72 -20.26 -9.73 -16.23
N LEU A 73 -19.02 -9.27 -16.07
CA LEU A 73 -18.66 -7.87 -16.25
C LEU A 73 -18.98 -7.44 -17.67
N MET A 74 -18.48 -8.16 -18.68
CA MET A 74 -18.72 -7.88 -20.10
C MET A 74 -20.22 -7.93 -20.47
N LEU A 75 -21.00 -8.85 -19.89
CA LEU A 75 -22.45 -8.96 -20.13
C LEU A 75 -23.26 -7.86 -19.43
N LYS A 76 -22.78 -7.32 -18.31
CA LYS A 76 -23.35 -6.12 -17.68
C LYS A 76 -22.97 -4.83 -18.44
N ASP A 77 -22.09 -4.91 -19.43
CA ASP A 77 -21.40 -3.75 -20.01
C ASP A 77 -22.00 -3.18 -21.30
N SER A 78 -23.25 -2.71 -21.20
CA SER A 78 -23.63 -1.48 -21.92
C SER A 78 -23.61 -0.24 -21.01
N GLN A 79 -23.35 -0.41 -19.71
CA GLN A 79 -23.43 0.67 -18.72
C GLN A 79 -22.14 0.92 -17.93
N LEU A 80 -21.31 -0.09 -17.62
CA LEU A 80 -20.19 0.07 -16.68
C LEU A 80 -19.00 0.83 -17.31
N GLY A 81 -18.60 0.58 -18.55
CA GLY A 81 -17.61 1.35 -19.29
C GLY A 81 -18.08 2.78 -19.55
N SER A 82 -19.39 2.98 -19.75
CA SER A 82 -19.98 4.32 -19.88
C SER A 82 -20.07 5.05 -18.54
N GLN A 83 -20.35 4.36 -17.44
CA GLN A 83 -20.48 4.93 -16.09
C GLN A 83 -19.11 5.16 -15.45
N LEU A 84 -18.18 4.21 -15.53
CA LEU A 84 -16.77 4.44 -15.16
C LEU A 84 -16.17 5.50 -16.07
N GLY A 85 -16.34 5.43 -17.39
CA GLY A 85 -15.81 6.45 -18.30
C GLY A 85 -16.40 7.85 -18.02
N SER A 86 -17.71 7.96 -17.79
CA SER A 86 -18.39 9.25 -17.58
C SER A 86 -18.33 9.76 -16.16
N GLN A 87 -18.53 8.95 -15.12
CA GLN A 87 -18.47 9.39 -13.72
C GLN A 87 -17.04 9.61 -13.28
N LEU A 88 -16.13 8.65 -13.53
CA LEU A 88 -14.72 8.80 -13.20
C LEU A 88 -14.10 9.89 -14.07
N GLY A 89 -14.44 9.97 -15.37
CA GLY A 89 -14.00 11.05 -16.26
C GLY A 89 -14.53 12.44 -15.87
N SER A 90 -15.82 12.57 -15.52
CA SER A 90 -16.41 13.86 -15.12
C SER A 90 -16.03 14.28 -13.70
N GLN A 91 -15.89 13.34 -12.77
CA GLN A 91 -15.41 13.61 -11.41
C GLN A 91 -13.93 13.94 -11.42
N LEU A 92 -13.08 13.19 -12.14
CA LEU A 92 -11.68 13.56 -12.32
C LEU A 92 -11.57 14.94 -12.99
N ARG A 93 -12.29 15.18 -14.09
CA ARG A 93 -12.21 16.46 -14.80
C ARG A 93 -12.75 17.64 -13.98
N SER A 94 -13.83 17.45 -13.21
CA SER A 94 -14.39 18.51 -12.39
C SER A 94 -13.60 18.73 -11.10
N GLN A 95 -13.17 17.68 -10.40
CA GLN A 95 -12.41 17.79 -9.14
C GLN A 95 -10.96 18.16 -9.40
N LEU A 96 -10.20 17.41 -10.23
CA LEU A 96 -8.84 17.82 -10.60
C LEU A 96 -8.88 19.16 -11.34
N GLY A 97 -9.79 19.35 -12.28
CA GLY A 97 -9.87 20.59 -13.06
C GLY A 97 -10.17 21.79 -12.16
N SER A 98 -11.20 21.72 -11.31
CA SER A 98 -11.54 22.85 -10.42
C SER A 98 -10.53 23.05 -9.29
N GLN A 99 -9.97 21.99 -8.69
CA GLN A 99 -8.96 22.11 -7.64
C GLN A 99 -7.63 22.59 -8.19
N LEU A 100 -7.15 22.07 -9.34
CA LEU A 100 -5.95 22.60 -9.99
C LEU A 100 -6.15 24.06 -10.44
N TYR A 101 -7.31 24.42 -11.00
CA TYR A 101 -7.51 25.80 -11.45
C TYR A 101 -7.67 26.80 -10.29
N SER A 102 -8.39 26.40 -9.23
CA SER A 102 -8.66 27.28 -8.08
C SER A 102 -7.50 27.33 -7.08
N GLN A 103 -6.91 26.19 -6.72
CA GLN A 103 -5.81 26.13 -5.77
C GLN A 103 -4.50 26.53 -6.45
N LEU A 104 -4.10 25.88 -7.54
CA LEU A 104 -2.87 26.24 -8.25
C LEU A 104 -2.98 27.67 -8.82
N GLY A 105 -4.00 27.95 -9.63
CA GLY A 105 -4.14 29.26 -10.29
C GLY A 105 -4.41 30.41 -9.31
N GLY A 106 -5.24 30.18 -8.28
CA GLY A 106 -5.58 31.18 -7.27
C GLY A 106 -4.49 31.41 -6.23
N GLN A 107 -3.86 30.34 -5.71
CA GLN A 107 -2.78 30.46 -4.73
C GLN A 107 -1.48 30.93 -5.37
N LEU A 108 -1.08 30.43 -6.56
CA LEU A 108 0.09 30.99 -7.25
C LEU A 108 -0.12 32.47 -7.55
N ARG A 109 -1.28 32.87 -8.06
CA ARG A 109 -1.54 34.27 -8.41
C ARG A 109 -1.57 35.17 -7.16
N SER A 110 -2.14 34.70 -6.05
CA SER A 110 -2.18 35.48 -4.81
C SER A 110 -0.84 35.53 -4.09
N GLN A 111 -0.09 34.41 -4.02
CA GLN A 111 1.25 34.36 -3.45
C GLN A 111 2.27 35.11 -4.31
N LEU A 112 2.29 34.94 -5.64
CA LEU A 112 3.14 35.74 -6.53
C LEU A 112 2.81 37.22 -6.39
N ARG A 113 1.53 37.61 -6.39
CA ARG A 113 1.14 39.02 -6.29
C ARG A 113 1.46 39.61 -4.91
N SER A 114 1.27 38.87 -3.83
CA SER A 114 1.54 39.38 -2.48
C SER A 114 3.04 39.40 -2.19
N GLN A 115 3.78 38.34 -2.50
CA GLN A 115 5.21 38.24 -2.20
C GLN A 115 6.05 39.08 -3.17
N LEU A 116 5.92 38.91 -4.50
CA LEU A 116 6.67 39.78 -5.42
C LEU A 116 6.21 41.22 -5.31
N GLY A 117 4.90 41.47 -5.21
CA GLY A 117 4.37 42.82 -5.11
C GLY A 117 4.88 43.54 -3.87
N SER A 118 4.77 42.92 -2.68
CA SER A 118 5.24 43.55 -1.44
C SER A 118 6.76 43.62 -1.32
N GLN A 119 7.51 42.60 -1.75
CA GLN A 119 8.98 42.65 -1.73
C GLN A 119 9.55 43.65 -2.74
N LEU A 120 9.07 43.67 -3.98
CA LEU A 120 9.50 44.68 -4.97
C LEU A 120 9.15 46.09 -4.52
N TYR A 121 7.94 46.31 -3.98
CA TYR A 121 7.54 47.65 -3.57
C TYR A 121 8.26 48.11 -2.29
N SER A 122 8.46 47.22 -1.32
CA SER A 122 9.14 47.56 -0.07
C SER A 122 10.65 47.66 -0.25
N GLN A 123 11.32 46.70 -0.88
CA GLN A 123 12.78 46.74 -1.03
C GLN A 123 13.19 47.73 -2.12
N LEU A 124 12.66 47.59 -3.32
CA LEU A 124 13.06 48.42 -4.46
C LEU A 124 12.56 49.87 -4.29
N GLY A 125 11.32 50.04 -3.84
CA GLY A 125 10.74 51.36 -3.57
C GLY A 125 11.46 52.10 -2.43
N SER A 126 11.66 51.47 -1.28
CA SER A 126 12.31 52.16 -0.14
C SER A 126 13.83 52.33 -0.33
N GLN A 127 14.53 51.37 -0.94
CA GLN A 127 15.96 51.51 -1.21
C GLN A 127 16.21 52.53 -2.32
N LEU A 128 15.47 52.52 -3.44
CA LEU A 128 15.64 53.59 -4.43
C LEU A 128 15.29 54.94 -3.84
N TYR A 129 14.15 55.09 -3.13
CA TYR A 129 13.79 56.39 -2.56
C TYR A 129 14.83 56.89 -1.56
N SER A 130 15.28 56.04 -0.64
CA SER A 130 16.26 56.45 0.39
C SER A 130 17.66 56.69 -0.18
N GLN A 131 18.10 55.91 -1.16
CA GLN A 131 19.40 56.11 -1.79
C GLN A 131 19.39 57.29 -2.77
N LEU A 132 18.39 57.43 -3.64
CA LEU A 132 18.30 58.60 -4.54
C LEU A 132 18.02 59.88 -3.76
N ASP A 133 17.10 59.90 -2.80
CA ASP A 133 16.85 61.11 -1.99
C ASP A 133 18.08 61.46 -1.15
N GLY A 134 18.68 60.47 -0.47
CA GLY A 134 19.88 60.69 0.34
C GLY A 134 21.07 61.18 -0.48
N GLN A 135 21.32 60.59 -1.66
CA GLN A 135 22.44 60.99 -2.51
C GLN A 135 22.18 62.28 -3.29
N LEU A 136 21.01 62.47 -3.91
CA LEU A 136 20.69 63.72 -4.62
C LEU A 136 20.63 64.88 -3.64
N ARG A 137 19.99 64.73 -2.48
CA ARG A 137 19.81 65.83 -1.52
C ARG A 137 21.09 66.16 -0.79
N SER A 138 21.92 65.17 -0.46
CA SER A 138 23.25 65.43 0.12
C SER A 138 24.21 65.98 -0.93
N GLN A 139 24.33 65.40 -2.12
CA GLN A 139 25.31 65.85 -3.12
C GLN A 139 24.89 67.15 -3.82
N LEU A 140 23.69 67.24 -4.41
CA LEU A 140 23.25 68.49 -5.06
C LEU A 140 22.97 69.59 -4.03
N GLY A 141 22.33 69.27 -2.91
CA GLY A 141 21.98 70.29 -1.90
C GLY A 141 23.21 70.89 -1.23
N SER A 142 24.19 70.07 -0.85
CA SER A 142 25.43 70.59 -0.26
C SER A 142 26.34 71.21 -1.31
N GLN A 143 26.49 70.64 -2.51
CA GLN A 143 27.36 71.24 -3.55
C GLN A 143 26.76 72.53 -4.12
N LEU A 144 25.47 72.57 -4.50
CA LEU A 144 24.84 73.82 -4.99
C LEU A 144 24.75 74.86 -3.87
N GLY A 145 24.33 74.47 -2.66
CA GLY A 145 24.16 75.41 -1.55
C GLY A 145 25.48 76.00 -1.05
N SER A 146 26.54 75.19 -0.96
CA SER A 146 27.85 75.68 -0.54
C SER A 146 28.62 76.36 -1.66
N GLN A 147 28.60 75.87 -2.91
CA GLN A 147 29.33 76.50 -4.01
C GLN A 147 28.63 77.76 -4.55
N LEU A 148 27.32 77.74 -4.85
CA LEU A 148 26.62 78.95 -5.32
C LEU A 148 26.48 79.98 -4.19
N GLY A 149 26.19 79.54 -2.96
CA GLY A 149 26.07 80.42 -1.81
C GLY A 149 27.37 81.15 -1.49
N SER A 150 28.50 80.42 -1.44
CA SER A 150 29.80 81.04 -1.17
C SER A 150 30.38 81.81 -2.36
N GLN A 151 30.16 81.36 -3.61
CA GLN A 151 30.65 82.08 -4.80
C GLN A 151 29.82 83.34 -5.10
N LEU A 152 28.48 83.33 -4.98
CA LEU A 152 27.67 84.54 -5.18
C LEU A 152 27.98 85.59 -4.10
N TYR A 153 28.09 85.17 -2.83
CA TYR A 153 28.37 86.10 -1.73
C TYR A 153 29.80 86.66 -1.79
N SER A 154 30.78 85.83 -2.17
CA SER A 154 32.17 86.28 -2.31
C SER A 154 32.39 87.08 -3.59
N GLN A 155 31.86 86.67 -4.75
CA GLN A 155 32.12 87.36 -6.02
C GLN A 155 31.26 88.62 -6.21
N LEU A 156 29.94 88.61 -5.94
CA LEU A 156 29.15 89.85 -6.05
C LEU A 156 29.46 90.82 -4.91
N GLY A 157 29.67 90.34 -3.69
CA GLY A 157 29.98 91.20 -2.54
C GLY A 157 31.35 91.88 -2.64
N SER A 158 32.37 91.18 -3.16
CA SER A 158 33.72 91.73 -3.27
C SER A 158 34.02 92.40 -4.62
N GLN A 159 33.45 91.96 -5.74
CA GLN A 159 33.71 92.58 -7.05
C GLN A 159 32.88 93.84 -7.31
N LEU A 160 31.65 93.97 -6.78
CA LEU A 160 30.90 95.25 -6.89
C LEU A 160 31.60 96.37 -6.13
N TYR A 161 32.28 96.06 -5.02
CA TYR A 161 32.96 97.07 -4.20
C TYR A 161 34.37 97.43 -4.67
N SER A 162 35.01 96.62 -5.54
CA SER A 162 36.44 96.80 -5.84
C SER A 162 36.82 96.95 -7.31
N GLN A 163 35.96 96.62 -8.30
CA GLN A 163 36.37 96.59 -9.71
C GLN A 163 35.56 97.44 -10.70
N LEU A 164 34.50 98.11 -10.25
CA LEU A 164 33.67 98.98 -11.11
C LEU A 164 33.89 100.49 -10.89
N ASP A 165 35.00 100.85 -10.24
CA ASP A 165 35.64 102.18 -10.32
C ASP A 165 36.81 102.22 -11.33
N GLY A 166 37.36 101.06 -11.74
CA GLY A 166 38.73 101.03 -12.28
C GLY A 166 38.92 100.74 -13.77
N GLN A 167 38.52 99.56 -14.25
CA GLN A 167 39.22 98.97 -15.42
C GLN A 167 38.32 98.28 -16.44
N LEU A 168 37.08 98.75 -16.53
CA LEU A 168 36.02 98.35 -17.46
C LEU A 168 36.31 98.61 -18.96
N ARG A 169 37.54 98.93 -19.36
CA ARG A 169 37.79 99.39 -20.74
C ARG A 169 39.04 98.92 -21.48
N SER A 170 39.99 98.16 -20.91
CA SER A 170 41.19 97.84 -21.71
C SER A 170 41.79 96.43 -21.64
N GLN A 171 41.45 95.55 -20.70
CA GLN A 171 42.16 94.25 -20.58
C GLN A 171 41.31 92.97 -20.81
N LEU A 172 39.97 93.08 -20.88
CA LEU A 172 39.09 91.89 -20.81
C LEU A 172 38.96 91.04 -22.08
N GLY A 173 39.37 91.52 -23.27
CA GLY A 173 39.08 90.81 -24.53
C GLY A 173 40.01 89.64 -24.85
N SER A 174 41.29 89.72 -24.45
CA SER A 174 42.33 88.82 -24.97
C SER A 174 42.87 87.82 -23.95
N GLN A 175 42.81 88.10 -22.65
CA GLN A 175 43.22 87.15 -21.60
C GLN A 175 42.08 86.21 -21.15
N LEU A 176 40.81 86.63 -21.23
CA LEU A 176 39.67 85.80 -20.80
C LEU A 176 39.31 84.68 -21.78
N GLY A 177 39.55 84.83 -23.09
CA GLY A 177 39.18 83.79 -24.06
C GLY A 177 40.07 82.55 -23.99
N SER A 178 41.37 82.75 -23.76
CA SER A 178 42.39 81.71 -23.90
C SER A 178 42.76 81.02 -22.58
N GLN A 179 42.90 81.74 -21.46
CA GLN A 179 43.22 81.11 -20.17
C GLN A 179 42.01 80.47 -19.48
N LEU A 180 40.84 81.13 -19.49
CA LEU A 180 39.63 80.57 -18.86
C LEU A 180 39.05 79.42 -19.69
N GLY A 181 39.01 79.54 -21.02
CA GLY A 181 38.46 78.49 -21.89
C GLY A 181 39.19 77.16 -21.77
N SER A 182 40.53 77.16 -21.79
CA SER A 182 41.32 75.92 -21.72
C SER A 182 41.36 75.33 -20.31
N GLN A 183 41.50 76.14 -19.26
CA GLN A 183 41.51 75.63 -17.87
C GLN A 183 40.13 75.13 -17.42
N LEU A 184 39.03 75.80 -17.79
CA LEU A 184 37.68 75.32 -17.49
C LEU A 184 37.38 74.00 -18.21
N TYR A 185 37.68 73.88 -19.50
CA TYR A 185 37.37 72.63 -20.21
C TYR A 185 38.25 71.46 -19.75
N SER A 186 39.54 71.70 -19.51
CA SER A 186 40.47 70.62 -19.15
C SER A 186 40.32 70.18 -17.69
N GLN A 187 40.17 71.10 -16.72
CA GLN A 187 40.06 70.70 -15.30
C GLN A 187 38.64 70.29 -14.93
N LEU A 188 37.60 71.03 -15.36
CA LEU A 188 36.22 70.71 -15.00
C LEU A 188 35.72 69.48 -15.78
N GLY A 189 36.01 69.38 -17.08
CA GLY A 189 35.57 68.26 -17.92
C GLY A 189 36.24 66.93 -17.54
N SER A 190 37.55 66.95 -17.26
CA SER A 190 38.27 65.73 -16.89
C SER A 190 38.02 65.33 -15.43
N GLN A 191 38.00 66.24 -14.46
CA GLN A 191 37.73 65.87 -13.06
C GLN A 191 36.26 65.50 -12.82
N LEU A 192 35.27 66.24 -13.35
CA LEU A 192 33.87 65.81 -13.22
C LEU A 192 33.60 64.56 -14.03
N GLY A 193 34.02 64.49 -15.30
CA GLY A 193 33.72 63.33 -16.14
C GLY A 193 34.35 62.03 -15.64
N SER A 194 35.62 62.07 -15.20
CA SER A 194 36.33 60.87 -14.75
C SER A 194 36.06 60.51 -13.29
N GLN A 195 35.97 61.46 -12.34
CA GLN A 195 35.69 61.10 -10.94
C GLN A 195 34.21 60.78 -10.69
N LEU A 196 33.26 61.59 -11.18
CA LEU A 196 31.83 61.26 -11.03
C LEU A 196 31.46 60.05 -11.88
N GLY A 197 31.94 59.97 -13.12
CA GLY A 197 31.67 58.83 -14.00
C GLY A 197 32.19 57.53 -13.41
N SER A 198 33.45 57.48 -12.96
CA SER A 198 34.02 56.25 -12.40
C SER A 198 33.47 55.89 -11.01
N GLN A 199 33.20 56.85 -10.12
CA GLN A 199 32.62 56.56 -8.81
C GLN A 199 31.14 56.16 -8.90
N LEU A 200 30.33 56.81 -9.74
CA LEU A 200 28.93 56.41 -9.96
C LEU A 200 28.84 55.03 -10.61
N TYR A 201 29.63 54.76 -11.65
CA TYR A 201 29.55 53.47 -12.34
C TYR A 201 30.10 52.33 -11.48
N SER A 202 31.21 52.54 -10.76
CA SER A 202 31.80 51.50 -9.94
C SER A 202 31.03 51.26 -8.65
N GLN A 203 30.65 52.29 -7.89
CA GLN A 203 29.94 52.08 -6.62
C GLN A 203 28.46 51.78 -6.84
N LEU A 204 27.75 52.58 -7.64
CA LEU A 204 26.33 52.37 -7.86
C LEU A 204 26.08 51.12 -8.71
N GLY A 205 26.85 50.94 -9.79
CA GLY A 205 26.73 49.79 -10.67
C GLY A 205 27.04 48.46 -9.97
N SER A 206 28.17 48.35 -9.27
CA SER A 206 28.53 47.09 -8.59
C SER A 206 27.68 46.79 -7.34
N GLN A 207 27.23 47.81 -6.59
CA GLN A 207 26.33 47.60 -5.46
C GLN A 207 24.92 47.25 -5.93
N LEU A 208 24.39 47.91 -6.95
CA LEU A 208 23.08 47.55 -7.53
C LEU A 208 23.15 46.14 -8.11
N ASP A 209 24.16 45.80 -8.90
CA ASP A 209 24.22 44.50 -9.58
C ASP A 209 24.44 43.37 -8.57
N SER A 210 25.36 43.51 -7.61
CA SER A 210 25.59 42.49 -6.59
C SER A 210 24.42 42.33 -5.61
N GLN A 211 23.74 43.41 -5.18
CA GLN A 211 22.59 43.30 -4.28
C GLN A 211 21.33 42.80 -5.00
N LEU A 212 21.03 43.29 -6.21
CA LEU A 212 19.89 42.80 -7.00
C LEU A 212 20.05 41.34 -7.38
N TYR A 213 21.22 40.91 -7.86
CA TYR A 213 21.38 39.54 -8.34
C TYR A 213 21.46 38.53 -7.20
N SER A 214 22.17 38.85 -6.11
CA SER A 214 22.34 37.91 -4.99
C SER A 214 21.13 37.86 -4.06
N GLN A 215 20.56 39.01 -3.68
CA GLN A 215 19.41 39.04 -2.77
C GLN A 215 18.12 38.73 -3.50
N LEU A 216 17.82 39.43 -4.59
CA LEU A 216 16.56 39.22 -5.32
C LEU A 216 16.56 37.85 -6.02
N GLY A 217 17.61 37.53 -6.78
CA GLY A 217 17.69 36.26 -7.51
C GLY A 217 17.83 35.02 -6.61
N GLY A 218 18.63 35.12 -5.54
CA GLY A 218 18.86 34.02 -4.59
C GLY A 218 17.68 33.78 -3.65
N GLN A 219 17.10 34.85 -3.08
CA GLN A 219 15.97 34.72 -2.15
C GLN A 219 14.68 34.37 -2.89
N LEU A 220 14.36 34.97 -4.04
CA LEU A 220 13.18 34.55 -4.80
C LEU A 220 13.29 33.10 -5.22
N ARG A 221 14.44 32.67 -5.78
CA ARG A 221 14.57 31.30 -6.29
C ARG A 221 14.50 30.26 -5.17
N SER A 222 15.08 30.54 -4.02
CA SER A 222 15.03 29.63 -2.86
C SER A 222 13.63 29.60 -2.22
N GLN A 223 12.97 30.74 -2.04
CA GLN A 223 11.60 30.82 -1.49
C GLN A 223 10.57 30.21 -2.45
N LEU A 224 10.63 30.51 -3.75
CA LEU A 224 9.77 29.88 -4.77
C LEU A 224 9.98 28.37 -4.81
N ARG A 225 11.24 27.89 -4.78
CA ARG A 225 11.49 26.44 -4.84
C ARG A 225 11.08 25.73 -3.56
N SER A 226 11.32 26.31 -2.38
CA SER A 226 10.99 25.66 -1.12
C SER A 226 9.49 25.73 -0.83
N GLN A 227 8.84 26.89 -0.96
CA GLN A 227 7.43 27.05 -0.61
C GLN A 227 6.54 26.43 -1.68
N LEU A 228 6.76 26.79 -2.95
CA LEU A 228 5.93 26.30 -4.04
C LEU A 228 6.18 24.80 -4.27
N GLY A 229 7.44 24.36 -4.27
CA GLY A 229 7.79 22.95 -4.42
C GLY A 229 7.28 22.06 -3.29
N SER A 230 7.49 22.44 -2.02
CA SER A 230 7.02 21.60 -0.89
C SER A 230 5.51 21.62 -0.73
N GLN A 231 4.83 22.75 -0.95
CA GLN A 231 3.37 22.82 -0.87
C GLN A 231 2.72 22.06 -2.03
N LEU A 232 3.23 22.19 -3.26
CA LEU A 232 2.76 21.38 -4.40
C LEU A 232 2.95 19.89 -4.14
N TYR A 233 4.14 19.46 -3.71
CA TYR A 233 4.41 18.03 -3.53
C TYR A 233 3.64 17.42 -2.36
N SER A 234 3.56 18.13 -1.23
CA SER A 234 2.85 17.64 -0.04
C SER A 234 1.34 17.71 -0.21
N GLN A 235 0.77 18.84 -0.66
CA GLN A 235 -0.69 18.98 -0.75
C GLN A 235 -1.24 18.25 -1.98
N LEU A 236 -0.67 18.48 -3.16
CA LEU A 236 -1.16 17.85 -4.38
C LEU A 236 -0.85 16.35 -4.38
N GLY A 237 0.36 15.97 -3.97
CA GLY A 237 0.78 14.56 -3.92
C GLY A 237 0.00 13.77 -2.87
N SER A 238 -0.12 14.25 -1.64
CA SER A 238 -0.86 13.51 -0.60
C SER A 238 -2.38 13.52 -0.82
N GLN A 239 -2.96 14.62 -1.35
CA GLN A 239 -4.40 14.65 -1.62
C GLN A 239 -4.76 13.81 -2.84
N LEU A 240 -3.97 13.86 -3.92
CA LEU A 240 -4.18 12.97 -5.06
C LEU A 240 -3.95 11.52 -4.65
N ASP A 241 -2.87 11.19 -3.95
CA ASP A 241 -2.60 9.81 -3.56
C ASP A 241 -3.67 9.28 -2.59
N SER A 242 -3.97 10.00 -1.50
CA SER A 242 -4.98 9.55 -0.53
C SER A 242 -6.39 9.51 -1.09
N GLN A 243 -6.83 10.54 -1.83
CA GLN A 243 -8.20 10.57 -2.37
C GLN A 243 -8.37 9.63 -3.55
N LEU A 244 -7.42 9.59 -4.49
CA LEU A 244 -7.49 8.69 -5.62
C LEU A 244 -7.37 7.24 -5.12
N TYR A 245 -6.39 6.91 -4.28
CA TYR A 245 -6.21 5.55 -3.77
C TYR A 245 -7.40 5.08 -2.91
N SER A 246 -7.88 5.91 -1.97
CA SER A 246 -9.01 5.51 -1.11
C SER A 246 -10.35 5.45 -1.86
N GLN A 247 -10.60 6.36 -2.81
CA GLN A 247 -11.82 6.32 -3.62
C GLN A 247 -11.78 5.20 -4.65
N LEU A 248 -10.65 4.99 -5.34
CA LEU A 248 -10.53 3.84 -6.25
C LEU A 248 -10.69 2.54 -5.47
N ARG A 249 -10.00 2.41 -4.33
CA ARG A 249 -10.07 1.21 -3.49
C ARG A 249 -11.46 0.98 -2.93
N SER A 250 -12.13 2.00 -2.39
CA SER A 250 -13.49 1.83 -1.86
C SER A 250 -14.52 1.56 -2.96
N GLN A 251 -14.38 2.16 -4.14
CA GLN A 251 -15.24 1.85 -5.28
C GLN A 251 -14.98 0.44 -5.79
N LEU A 252 -13.71 0.03 -5.92
CA LEU A 252 -13.33 -1.33 -6.29
C LEU A 252 -13.82 -2.34 -5.24
N ASP A 253 -13.62 -2.07 -3.95
CA ASP A 253 -14.10 -2.91 -2.84
C ASP A 253 -15.63 -3.00 -2.84
N SER A 254 -16.38 -1.91 -3.07
CA SER A 254 -17.84 -1.97 -3.15
C SER A 254 -18.36 -2.72 -4.38
N GLN A 255 -17.67 -2.59 -5.52
CA GLN A 255 -18.00 -3.31 -6.75
C GLN A 255 -17.61 -4.80 -6.63
N LEU A 256 -16.48 -5.10 -5.99
CA LEU A 256 -16.02 -6.45 -5.66
C LEU A 256 -16.86 -7.11 -4.56
N ASP A 257 -17.38 -6.35 -3.58
CA ASP A 257 -18.35 -6.81 -2.59
C ASP A 257 -19.70 -7.11 -3.26
N GLY A 258 -20.10 -6.33 -4.27
CA GLY A 258 -21.21 -6.66 -5.16
C GLY A 258 -20.97 -7.96 -5.96
N LEU A 259 -19.70 -8.23 -6.32
CA LEU A 259 -19.28 -9.52 -6.89
C LEU A 259 -19.19 -10.62 -5.82
N ARG A 260 -18.97 -10.33 -4.52
CA ARG A 260 -19.01 -11.33 -3.42
C ARG A 260 -20.35 -12.02 -3.27
N SER A 261 -21.42 -11.30 -3.54
CA SER A 261 -22.75 -11.92 -3.66
C SER A 261 -22.83 -12.95 -4.80
N TYR A 262 -22.03 -12.82 -5.87
CA TYR A 262 -21.90 -13.82 -6.94
C TYR A 262 -20.85 -14.89 -6.60
N PHE A 263 -19.71 -14.51 -6.01
CA PHE A 263 -18.62 -15.40 -5.55
C PHE A 263 -19.12 -16.49 -4.59
N LEU A 264 -20.10 -16.17 -3.73
CA LEU A 264 -20.67 -17.10 -2.75
C LEU A 264 -21.96 -17.80 -3.22
N THR A 265 -22.52 -17.41 -4.37
CA THR A 265 -23.75 -18.02 -4.93
C THR A 265 -23.52 -18.89 -6.16
N ASN A 266 -22.28 -18.95 -6.67
CA ASN A 266 -21.90 -19.90 -7.71
C ASN A 266 -22.16 -21.33 -7.21
N ARG A 267 -23.08 -22.03 -7.88
CA ARG A 267 -23.40 -23.45 -7.67
C ARG A 267 -22.29 -24.30 -8.28
N TRP A 268 -21.13 -24.25 -7.68
CA TRP A 268 -20.05 -25.18 -7.97
C TRP A 268 -20.44 -26.59 -7.53
N GLY A 269 -20.15 -27.59 -8.35
CA GLY A 269 -20.36 -29.01 -8.00
C GLY A 269 -19.30 -29.91 -8.63
N SER A 270 -19.62 -31.20 -8.83
CA SER A 270 -18.76 -32.26 -9.38
C SER A 270 -17.85 -32.92 -8.32
N GLN A 271 -16.59 -33.22 -8.64
CA GLN A 271 -15.68 -34.12 -7.89
C GLN A 271 -15.74 -33.97 -6.36
N HIS A 272 -15.76 -32.75 -5.84
CA HIS A 272 -15.73 -32.49 -4.40
C HIS A 272 -17.05 -32.82 -3.67
N TRP A 273 -18.14 -33.02 -4.40
CA TRP A 273 -19.46 -33.42 -3.86
C TRP A 273 -19.78 -34.89 -4.08
N CYS A 274 -18.86 -35.67 -4.68
CA CYS A 274 -19.06 -37.06 -5.11
C CYS A 274 -19.56 -38.03 -4.01
N ALA A 275 -19.45 -37.64 -2.73
CA ALA A 275 -19.99 -38.39 -1.61
C ALA A 275 -21.52 -38.52 -1.66
N TRP A 276 -22.24 -37.53 -2.19
CA TRP A 276 -23.70 -37.63 -2.37
C TRP A 276 -24.05 -38.65 -3.44
N GLU A 277 -23.37 -38.62 -4.58
CA GLU A 277 -23.52 -39.59 -5.66
C GLU A 277 -23.19 -41.00 -5.14
N ALA A 278 -22.07 -41.14 -4.43
CA ALA A 278 -21.68 -42.39 -3.79
C ALA A 278 -22.79 -42.94 -2.88
N PHE A 279 -23.37 -42.11 -2.02
CA PHE A 279 -24.44 -42.52 -1.11
C PHE A 279 -25.64 -43.12 -1.86
N TYR A 280 -26.15 -42.43 -2.88
CA TYR A 280 -27.30 -42.91 -3.65
C TYR A 280 -26.95 -44.09 -4.57
N LEU A 281 -25.76 -44.12 -5.14
CA LEU A 281 -25.31 -45.22 -6.01
C LEU A 281 -25.06 -46.49 -5.22
N PHE A 282 -24.55 -46.39 -3.99
CA PHE A 282 -24.47 -47.55 -3.10
C PHE A 282 -25.87 -48.08 -2.78
N GLY A 283 -26.83 -47.17 -2.52
CA GLY A 283 -28.24 -47.51 -2.39
C GLY A 283 -28.74 -48.32 -3.60
N HIS A 284 -28.46 -47.83 -4.81
CA HIS A 284 -28.80 -48.53 -6.05
C HIS A 284 -28.18 -49.93 -6.12
N GLU A 285 -26.87 -50.03 -5.83
CA GLU A 285 -26.10 -51.28 -5.88
C GLU A 285 -26.67 -52.35 -4.93
N ILE A 286 -27.13 -51.96 -3.74
CA ILE A 286 -27.71 -52.90 -2.78
C ILE A 286 -29.21 -53.19 -3.01
N GLY A 287 -29.79 -52.61 -4.06
CA GLY A 287 -31.16 -52.89 -4.51
C GLY A 287 -32.22 -51.86 -4.10
N VAL A 288 -31.83 -50.65 -3.70
CA VAL A 288 -32.78 -49.52 -3.60
C VAL A 288 -33.24 -49.16 -5.01
N ARG A 289 -34.56 -49.13 -5.20
CA ARG A 289 -35.17 -48.77 -6.49
C ARG A 289 -35.32 -47.27 -6.60
N TYR A 290 -34.85 -46.74 -7.71
CA TYR A 290 -35.12 -45.39 -8.19
C TYR A 290 -35.93 -45.51 -9.48
N GLU A 291 -36.69 -44.47 -9.81
CA GLU A 291 -37.28 -44.36 -11.15
C GLU A 291 -36.16 -44.43 -12.21
N PRO A 292 -36.39 -45.08 -13.37
CA PRO A 292 -35.37 -45.27 -14.40
C PRO A 292 -34.66 -43.97 -14.81
N GLU A 293 -35.40 -42.87 -14.91
CA GLU A 293 -34.88 -41.56 -15.30
C GLU A 293 -33.97 -40.98 -14.21
N ASN A 294 -34.29 -41.20 -12.93
CA ASN A 294 -33.54 -40.69 -11.80
C ASN A 294 -32.21 -41.42 -11.64
N ILE A 295 -32.19 -42.76 -11.79
CA ILE A 295 -30.92 -43.50 -11.75
C ILE A 295 -30.06 -43.18 -12.97
N ALA A 296 -30.65 -43.03 -14.16
CA ALA A 296 -29.92 -42.61 -15.34
C ALA A 296 -29.29 -41.22 -15.13
N LEU A 297 -30.01 -40.26 -14.54
CA LEU A 297 -29.46 -38.95 -14.20
C LEU A 297 -28.32 -39.05 -13.17
N LEU A 298 -28.50 -39.84 -12.11
CA LEU A 298 -27.49 -40.05 -11.07
C LEU A 298 -26.20 -40.67 -11.62
N LEU A 299 -26.31 -41.60 -12.57
CA LEU A 299 -25.15 -42.18 -13.25
C LEU A 299 -24.41 -41.15 -14.12
N GLU A 300 -25.11 -40.20 -14.74
CA GLU A 300 -24.47 -39.09 -15.46
C GLU A 300 -23.77 -38.12 -14.49
N TRP A 301 -24.35 -37.83 -13.32
CA TRP A 301 -23.66 -37.07 -12.26
C TRP A 301 -22.38 -37.78 -11.79
N ALA A 302 -22.44 -39.11 -11.63
CA ALA A 302 -21.28 -39.93 -11.31
C ALA A 302 -20.19 -39.83 -12.38
N ARG A 303 -20.57 -39.89 -13.66
CA ARG A 303 -19.64 -39.72 -14.79
C ARG A 303 -18.98 -38.35 -14.73
N LEU A 304 -19.74 -37.27 -14.48
CA LEU A 304 -19.17 -35.93 -14.38
C LEU A 304 -18.14 -35.82 -13.25
N SER A 305 -18.51 -36.24 -12.04
CA SER A 305 -17.63 -36.21 -10.85
C SER A 305 -16.37 -37.07 -11.03
N LYS A 306 -16.46 -38.13 -11.84
CA LYS A 306 -15.32 -38.98 -12.25
C LYS A 306 -14.53 -38.44 -13.45
N SER A 307 -14.96 -37.37 -14.11
CA SER A 307 -14.29 -36.83 -15.29
C SER A 307 -13.55 -35.51 -15.02
N VAL A 308 -14.17 -34.56 -14.33
CA VAL A 308 -13.63 -33.19 -14.20
C VAL A 308 -13.53 -32.74 -12.75
N GLY A 309 -12.85 -31.60 -12.52
CA GLY A 309 -12.80 -30.93 -11.22
C GLY A 309 -14.11 -30.20 -10.92
N TRP A 310 -14.03 -28.93 -10.55
CA TRP A 310 -15.18 -28.06 -10.30
C TRP A 310 -15.83 -27.64 -11.62
N TRP A 311 -17.15 -27.49 -11.63
CA TRP A 311 -17.89 -26.93 -12.76
C TRP A 311 -18.94 -25.92 -12.29
N ALA A 312 -19.28 -24.97 -13.15
CA ALA A 312 -20.31 -23.96 -12.93
C ALA A 312 -21.18 -23.81 -14.21
N PRO A 313 -22.40 -24.37 -14.25
CA PRO A 313 -23.29 -24.26 -15.39
C PRO A 313 -24.15 -22.98 -15.37
N TRP A 314 -24.29 -22.33 -16.52
CA TRP A 314 -25.15 -21.16 -16.77
C TRP A 314 -25.92 -21.31 -18.09
N ASP A 315 -26.94 -20.49 -18.34
CA ASP A 315 -27.67 -20.54 -19.62
C ASP A 315 -26.71 -20.21 -20.79
N GLY A 316 -26.45 -21.20 -21.65
CA GLY A 316 -25.62 -21.08 -22.85
C GLY A 316 -24.10 -21.15 -22.63
N ILE A 317 -23.61 -21.21 -21.39
CA ILE A 317 -22.17 -21.29 -21.08
C ILE A 317 -21.91 -22.13 -19.81
N CYS A 318 -20.80 -22.85 -19.78
CA CYS A 318 -20.35 -23.62 -18.62
C CYS A 318 -18.85 -23.49 -18.43
N PHE A 319 -18.43 -23.31 -17.18
CA PHE A 319 -17.02 -23.20 -16.80
C PHE A 319 -16.61 -24.47 -16.08
N VAL A 320 -15.48 -25.05 -16.46
CA VAL A 320 -14.99 -26.32 -15.91
C VAL A 320 -13.52 -26.17 -15.56
N SER A 321 -13.16 -26.57 -14.35
CA SER A 321 -11.78 -26.63 -13.91
C SER A 321 -11.21 -28.04 -14.09
N ASP A 322 -9.91 -28.07 -14.32
CA ASP A 322 -9.07 -29.25 -14.12
C ASP A 322 -9.09 -29.67 -12.63
N ARG A 323 -8.49 -30.80 -12.34
CA ARG A 323 -8.32 -31.34 -11.00
C ARG A 323 -7.08 -30.79 -10.30
N PRO A 324 -7.04 -30.84 -8.95
CA PRO A 324 -5.79 -30.65 -8.25
C PRO A 324 -4.75 -31.67 -8.72
N ARG A 325 -3.47 -31.34 -8.57
CA ARG A 325 -2.32 -32.22 -8.79
C ARG A 325 -1.83 -32.85 -7.51
N GLU A 326 -2.08 -32.19 -6.39
CA GLU A 326 -1.67 -32.66 -5.07
C GLU A 326 -2.77 -32.34 -4.04
N VAL A 327 -3.01 -33.28 -3.14
CA VAL A 327 -3.84 -33.10 -1.94
C VAL A 327 -3.15 -33.81 -0.77
N HIS A 328 -2.83 -33.06 0.29
CA HIS A 328 -2.05 -33.51 1.44
C HIS A 328 -2.89 -33.52 2.73
N PHE A 329 -2.65 -34.53 3.57
CA PHE A 329 -3.38 -34.73 4.82
C PHE A 329 -2.43 -35.05 5.97
N ASP A 330 -2.85 -34.76 7.20
CA ASP A 330 -2.19 -35.24 8.41
C ASP A 330 -2.58 -36.70 8.76
N GLY A 331 -2.00 -37.23 9.85
CA GLY A 331 -2.28 -38.60 10.31
C GLY A 331 -3.73 -38.85 10.73
N GLU A 332 -4.49 -37.79 11.02
CA GLU A 332 -5.93 -37.85 11.33
C GLU A 332 -6.82 -37.69 10.08
N ARG A 333 -6.19 -37.59 8.89
CA ARG A 333 -6.85 -37.35 7.60
C ARG A 333 -7.55 -35.99 7.49
N ARG A 334 -7.01 -34.98 8.15
CA ARG A 334 -7.42 -33.58 7.97
C ARG A 334 -6.50 -32.92 6.95
N LEU A 335 -7.05 -32.01 6.14
CA LEU A 335 -6.28 -31.31 5.10
C LEU A 335 -5.13 -30.54 5.75
N HIS A 336 -3.88 -30.83 5.38
CA HIS A 336 -2.70 -30.30 6.06
C HIS A 336 -1.43 -30.45 5.22
N CYS A 337 -0.54 -29.45 5.27
CA CYS A 337 0.82 -29.55 4.74
C CYS A 337 1.74 -28.56 5.46
N GLU A 338 2.89 -29.02 5.96
CA GLU A 338 3.82 -28.16 6.73
C GLU A 338 4.81 -27.36 5.86
N THR A 339 4.95 -27.73 4.59
CA THR A 339 6.02 -27.29 3.69
C THR A 339 5.50 -26.59 2.43
N GLY A 340 4.19 -26.50 2.26
CA GLY A 340 3.56 -25.84 1.12
C GLY A 340 2.03 -25.92 1.17
N PRO A 341 1.34 -25.76 0.04
CA PRO A 341 -0.09 -25.86 -0.02
C PRO A 341 -0.54 -27.29 0.23
N ALA A 342 -1.66 -27.42 0.93
CA ALA A 342 -2.32 -28.69 1.15
C ALA A 342 -3.12 -29.15 -0.08
N VAL A 343 -3.51 -28.23 -0.97
CA VAL A 343 -4.05 -28.54 -2.30
C VAL A 343 -3.32 -27.69 -3.34
N ARG A 344 -2.83 -28.29 -4.43
CA ARG A 344 -2.15 -27.59 -5.52
C ARG A 344 -2.76 -27.94 -6.87
N TYR A 345 -2.95 -26.96 -7.74
CA TYR A 345 -3.39 -27.12 -9.14
C TYR A 345 -2.24 -26.91 -10.13
N SER A 346 -2.46 -27.25 -11.39
CA SER A 346 -1.44 -27.24 -12.46
C SER A 346 -0.88 -25.85 -12.78
N ASP A 347 -1.62 -24.79 -12.48
CA ASP A 347 -1.20 -23.38 -12.63
C ASP A 347 -0.49 -22.82 -11.38
N GLY A 348 -0.25 -23.65 -10.37
CA GLY A 348 0.36 -23.25 -9.12
C GLY A 348 -0.62 -22.68 -8.09
N TRP A 349 -1.89 -22.44 -8.46
CA TRP A 349 -2.91 -22.04 -7.50
C TRP A 349 -3.21 -23.17 -6.50
N GLY A 350 -3.56 -22.81 -5.27
CA GLY A 350 -3.79 -23.79 -4.22
C GLY A 350 -4.31 -23.20 -2.92
N CYS A 351 -4.54 -24.07 -1.94
CA CYS A 351 -4.89 -23.64 -0.58
C CYS A 351 -3.94 -24.24 0.45
N HIS A 352 -3.65 -23.44 1.47
CA HIS A 352 -2.84 -23.83 2.62
C HIS A 352 -3.78 -24.19 3.77
N ALA A 353 -3.46 -25.29 4.45
CA ALA A 353 -4.23 -25.77 5.58
C ALA A 353 -3.31 -26.36 6.64
N TRP A 354 -3.73 -26.23 7.89
CA TRP A 354 -3.05 -26.76 9.06
C TRP A 354 -4.07 -27.50 9.93
N HIS A 355 -3.96 -28.83 10.01
CA HIS A 355 -4.88 -29.69 10.76
C HIS A 355 -6.37 -29.47 10.40
N GLY A 356 -6.64 -29.26 9.11
CA GLY A 356 -7.99 -28.99 8.58
C GLY A 356 -8.38 -27.50 8.55
N THR A 357 -7.65 -26.63 9.23
CA THR A 357 -7.91 -25.19 9.27
C THR A 357 -7.25 -24.50 8.09
N ARG A 358 -8.03 -23.80 7.26
CA ARG A 358 -7.48 -22.99 6.17
C ARG A 358 -6.73 -21.78 6.73
N ILE A 359 -5.50 -21.58 6.28
CA ILE A 359 -4.60 -20.53 6.78
C ILE A 359 -3.97 -19.71 5.62
N PRO A 360 -3.45 -18.51 5.90
CA PRO A 360 -2.69 -17.73 4.92
C PRO A 360 -1.43 -18.48 4.44
N ALA A 361 -1.13 -18.38 3.15
CA ALA A 361 0.04 -19.04 2.53
C ALA A 361 1.37 -18.63 3.19
N GLN A 362 1.52 -17.34 3.48
CA GLN A 362 2.71 -16.74 4.08
C GLN A 362 3.09 -17.38 5.43
N TRP A 363 2.14 -17.98 6.16
CA TRP A 363 2.43 -18.65 7.43
C TRP A 363 3.24 -19.93 7.25
N ILE A 364 3.16 -20.58 6.09
CA ILE A 364 3.94 -21.79 5.77
C ILE A 364 5.12 -21.44 4.86
N GLU A 365 4.87 -20.66 3.81
CA GLU A 365 5.86 -20.37 2.77
C GLU A 365 6.92 -19.37 3.23
N ASP A 366 6.60 -18.50 4.19
CA ASP A 366 7.51 -17.50 4.76
C ASP A 366 7.29 -17.34 6.28
N LYS A 367 7.57 -18.40 7.03
CA LYS A 367 7.47 -18.44 8.51
C LYS A 367 8.23 -17.30 9.21
N GLY A 368 9.20 -16.70 8.54
CA GLY A 368 10.01 -15.59 9.06
C GLY A 368 9.25 -14.27 9.11
N SER A 369 8.39 -13.98 8.14
CA SER A 369 7.74 -12.67 7.99
C SER A 369 6.50 -12.46 8.85
N VAL A 370 5.94 -13.52 9.43
CA VAL A 370 4.74 -13.45 10.25
C VAL A 370 5.10 -13.17 11.71
N GLY A 371 4.63 -12.02 12.22
CA GLY A 371 4.78 -11.66 13.62
C GLY A 371 3.74 -12.32 14.52
N PRO A 372 4.07 -12.66 15.78
CA PRO A 372 3.14 -13.06 16.83
C PRO A 372 1.93 -12.15 17.00
N ALA A 373 2.14 -10.83 16.90
CA ALA A 373 1.06 -9.84 16.97
C ALA A 373 0.09 -9.95 15.79
N ASP A 374 0.56 -10.32 14.59
CA ASP A 374 -0.29 -10.47 13.42
C ASP A 374 -1.19 -11.69 13.57
N ILE A 375 -0.67 -12.81 14.07
CA ILE A 375 -1.46 -14.00 14.38
C ILE A 375 -2.55 -13.67 15.38
N LEU A 376 -2.22 -13.01 16.50
CA LEU A 376 -3.21 -12.72 17.55
C LEU A 376 -4.30 -11.74 17.11
N ARG A 377 -4.08 -10.95 16.05
CA ARG A 377 -5.08 -10.03 15.48
C ARG A 377 -6.10 -10.72 14.57
N HIS A 378 -5.85 -11.95 14.10
CA HIS A 378 -6.82 -12.67 13.29
C HIS A 378 -8.11 -12.90 14.08
N GLU A 379 -9.27 -12.63 13.49
CA GLU A 379 -10.58 -12.81 14.16
C GLU A 379 -10.92 -14.29 14.41
N ASN A 380 -10.53 -15.16 13.49
CA ASN A 380 -10.81 -16.60 13.58
C ASN A 380 -9.89 -17.28 14.60
N MET A 381 -10.48 -17.84 15.66
CA MET A 381 -9.77 -18.50 16.75
C MET A 381 -8.98 -19.75 16.31
N GLU A 382 -9.55 -20.58 15.41
CA GLU A 382 -8.86 -21.77 14.90
C GLU A 382 -7.63 -21.39 14.07
N GLN A 383 -7.72 -20.30 13.29
CA GLN A 383 -6.55 -19.75 12.60
C GLN A 383 -5.52 -19.22 13.60
N ARG A 384 -5.91 -18.50 14.65
CA ARG A 384 -4.96 -18.08 15.70
C ARG A 384 -4.22 -19.27 16.28
N GLN A 385 -4.95 -20.32 16.65
CA GLN A 385 -4.36 -21.54 17.20
C GLN A 385 -3.37 -22.20 16.23
N ALA A 386 -3.75 -22.35 14.95
CA ALA A 386 -2.87 -22.89 13.92
C ALA A 386 -1.60 -22.03 13.75
N GLY A 387 -1.73 -20.70 13.72
CA GLY A 387 -0.60 -19.79 13.62
C GLY A 387 0.37 -19.92 14.80
N VAL A 388 -0.17 -20.00 16.02
CA VAL A 388 0.63 -20.21 17.24
C VAL A 388 1.40 -21.53 17.18
N GLU A 389 0.79 -22.60 16.67
CA GLU A 389 1.45 -23.90 16.52
C GLU A 389 2.57 -23.86 15.46
N ILE A 390 2.32 -23.18 14.34
CA ILE A 390 3.29 -23.01 13.25
C ILE A 390 4.52 -22.22 13.70
N ILE A 391 4.32 -21.15 14.46
CA ILE A 391 5.40 -20.28 14.93
C ILE A 391 6.07 -20.83 16.20
N GLY A 392 5.29 -21.41 17.09
CA GLY A 392 5.71 -21.90 18.40
C GLY A 392 5.70 -20.81 19.48
N TRP A 393 5.34 -21.21 20.71
CA TRP A 393 5.20 -20.31 21.85
C TRP A 393 6.50 -19.58 22.26
N ALA A 394 7.68 -20.16 21.99
CA ALA A 394 8.94 -19.50 22.33
C ALA A 394 9.09 -18.15 21.60
N LYS A 395 8.82 -18.12 20.28
CA LYS A 395 8.84 -16.88 19.49
C LYS A 395 7.66 -15.97 19.84
N MET A 396 6.48 -16.54 20.12
CA MET A 396 5.33 -15.75 20.59
C MET A 396 5.65 -14.96 21.86
N LEU A 397 6.28 -15.60 22.85
CA LEU A 397 6.57 -14.98 24.15
C LEU A 397 7.68 -13.94 24.10
N GLN A 398 8.62 -14.05 23.15
CA GLN A 398 9.65 -13.03 22.92
C GLN A 398 9.03 -11.71 22.45
N ASP A 399 8.04 -11.76 21.56
CA ASP A 399 7.45 -10.55 20.98
C ASP A 399 6.29 -9.97 21.80
N LEU A 400 5.69 -10.77 22.70
CA LEU A 400 4.56 -10.36 23.53
C LEU A 400 4.96 -9.76 24.90
N ASP A 401 6.25 -9.50 25.12
CA ASP A 401 6.79 -8.92 26.36
C ASP A 401 6.32 -9.69 27.62
N ALA A 402 6.45 -11.02 27.58
CA ALA A 402 5.98 -11.87 28.67
C ALA A 402 6.73 -11.57 29.99
N LYS A 403 5.98 -11.40 31.08
CA LYS A 403 6.52 -11.10 32.40
C LYS A 403 7.13 -12.37 33.01
N THR A 404 8.38 -12.29 33.45
CA THR A 404 9.00 -13.38 34.21
C THR A 404 8.43 -13.43 35.63
N ILE A 405 7.98 -14.62 36.03
CA ILE A 405 7.44 -14.91 37.37
C ILE A 405 8.51 -15.59 38.22
N ASP A 406 9.23 -16.55 37.65
CA ASP A 406 10.26 -17.33 38.33
C ASP A 406 11.32 -17.83 37.33
N GLU A 407 12.57 -17.91 37.77
CA GLU A 407 13.71 -18.38 36.97
C GLU A 407 14.59 -19.31 37.83
N ASP A 408 14.71 -20.57 37.44
CA ASP A 408 15.39 -21.60 38.23
C ASP A 408 16.93 -21.53 38.13
N GLY A 409 17.45 -20.91 37.06
CA GLY A 409 18.88 -20.78 36.78
C GLY A 409 19.46 -21.97 35.99
N ASP A 410 18.83 -23.14 36.01
CA ASP A 410 19.08 -24.21 35.03
C ASP A 410 18.22 -23.99 33.77
N PRO A 411 18.83 -23.75 32.58
CA PRO A 411 18.08 -23.54 31.33
C PRO A 411 17.15 -24.70 30.94
N GLU A 412 17.42 -25.93 31.42
CA GLU A 412 16.59 -27.09 31.13
C GLU A 412 15.35 -27.19 32.03
N ILE A 413 15.39 -26.60 33.23
CA ILE A 413 14.21 -26.40 34.09
C ILE A 413 13.44 -25.16 33.60
N GLY A 414 14.18 -24.09 33.30
CA GLY A 414 13.71 -22.95 32.53
C GLY A 414 13.16 -21.79 33.35
N THR A 415 12.33 -20.97 32.70
CA THR A 415 11.73 -19.75 33.24
C THR A 415 10.22 -19.84 33.17
N LEU A 416 9.53 -19.58 34.27
CA LEU A 416 8.08 -19.40 34.28
C LEU A 416 7.75 -17.96 33.88
N VAL A 417 6.97 -17.81 32.82
CA VAL A 417 6.53 -16.50 32.31
C VAL A 417 5.02 -16.41 32.22
N GLU A 418 4.50 -15.19 32.32
CA GLU A 418 3.08 -14.87 32.25
C GLU A 418 2.84 -13.83 31.14
N VAL A 419 1.85 -14.07 30.30
CA VAL A 419 1.48 -13.18 29.20
C VAL A 419 -0.03 -13.00 29.17
N LYS A 420 -0.48 -11.81 28.77
CA LYS A 420 -1.91 -11.52 28.59
C LYS A 420 -2.33 -11.81 27.15
N LEU A 421 -3.22 -12.78 26.98
CA LEU A 421 -3.78 -13.17 25.68
C LEU A 421 -5.19 -12.61 25.49
N PRO A 422 -5.60 -12.29 24.24
CA PRO A 422 -6.90 -11.68 23.96
C PRO A 422 -8.11 -12.47 24.47
N ASP A 423 -8.09 -13.80 24.33
CA ASP A 423 -9.26 -14.65 24.61
C ASP A 423 -9.22 -15.34 25.97
N VAL A 424 -8.02 -15.49 26.55
CA VAL A 424 -7.78 -16.30 27.75
C VAL A 424 -7.46 -15.45 28.97
N GLY A 425 -7.08 -14.18 28.78
CA GLY A 425 -6.58 -13.34 29.86
C GLY A 425 -5.13 -13.70 30.22
N GLU A 426 -4.83 -13.81 31.50
CA GLU A 426 -3.48 -14.15 31.97
C GLU A 426 -3.19 -15.63 31.78
N ALA A 427 -2.17 -15.96 30.99
CA ALA A 427 -1.74 -17.32 30.71
C ALA A 427 -0.26 -17.49 31.11
N ARG A 428 0.06 -18.65 31.70
CA ARG A 428 1.41 -18.99 32.14
C ARG A 428 2.06 -20.02 31.25
N PHE A 429 3.35 -19.86 31.03
CA PHE A 429 4.17 -20.75 30.20
C PHE A 429 5.49 -21.06 30.90
N VAL A 430 5.93 -22.30 30.81
CA VAL A 430 7.31 -22.69 31.16
C VAL A 430 8.13 -22.62 29.88
N ARG A 431 9.10 -21.72 29.83
CA ARG A 431 10.05 -21.56 28.72
C ARG A 431 11.35 -22.25 29.06
N VAL A 432 11.80 -23.18 28.21
CA VAL A 432 12.97 -24.02 28.44
C VAL A 432 13.90 -24.01 27.25
N ARG A 433 15.19 -24.22 27.51
CA ARG A 433 16.19 -24.48 26.48
C ARG A 433 16.71 -25.90 26.65
N CYS A 434 16.44 -26.77 25.68
CA CYS A 434 16.92 -28.15 25.76
C CYS A 434 18.43 -28.25 25.48
N GLY A 435 19.05 -29.39 25.81
CA GLY A 435 20.47 -29.65 25.53
C GLY A 435 20.92 -29.50 24.07
N THR A 436 20.00 -29.50 23.09
CA THR A 436 20.33 -29.19 21.68
C THR A 436 20.29 -27.69 21.35
N GLY A 437 20.15 -26.82 22.35
CA GLY A 437 20.07 -25.36 22.20
C GLY A 437 18.73 -24.82 21.67
N ARG A 438 17.71 -25.66 21.48
CA ARG A 438 16.38 -25.23 21.02
C ARG A 438 15.55 -24.71 22.20
N GLU A 439 14.84 -23.61 21.99
CA GLU A 439 13.92 -23.04 22.97
C GLU A 439 12.48 -23.50 22.70
N PHE A 440 11.81 -23.92 23.76
CA PHE A 440 10.40 -24.32 23.74
C PHE A 440 9.65 -23.61 24.85
N ALA A 441 8.34 -23.45 24.67
CA ALA A 441 7.47 -22.98 25.73
C ALA A 441 6.19 -23.78 25.75
N ILE A 442 5.76 -24.18 26.95
CA ILE A 442 4.59 -25.04 27.17
C ILE A 442 3.66 -24.32 28.15
N GLY A 443 2.38 -24.24 27.80
CA GLY A 443 1.35 -23.64 28.66
C GLY A 443 1.09 -24.47 29.90
N VAL A 444 0.98 -23.82 31.06
CA VAL A 444 0.75 -24.44 32.36
C VAL A 444 -0.41 -23.79 33.11
N PRO A 445 -1.04 -24.48 34.07
CA PRO A 445 -2.12 -23.89 34.87
C PRO A 445 -1.69 -22.59 35.56
N PRO A 446 -2.59 -21.60 35.68
CA PRO A 446 -2.29 -20.32 36.31
C PRO A 446 -2.01 -20.44 37.82
N THR A 447 -2.28 -21.60 38.42
CA THR A 447 -1.95 -21.89 39.82
C THR A 447 -0.47 -22.17 40.05
N ILE A 448 0.31 -22.50 39.00
CA ILE A 448 1.73 -22.83 39.10
C ILE A 448 2.55 -21.58 39.36
N THR A 449 3.46 -21.63 40.33
CA THR A 449 4.20 -20.46 40.83
C THR A 449 5.70 -20.50 40.61
N SER A 450 6.27 -21.66 40.21
CA SER A 450 7.70 -21.81 39.90
C SER A 450 7.93 -22.60 38.60
N ALA A 451 9.10 -22.42 37.98
CA ALA A 451 9.50 -23.15 36.77
C ALA A 451 9.60 -24.67 37.04
N LEU A 452 10.14 -25.06 38.20
CA LEU A 452 10.25 -26.45 38.63
C LEU A 452 8.89 -27.13 38.84
N GLU A 453 7.93 -26.42 39.46
CA GLU A 453 6.55 -26.91 39.60
C GLU A 453 5.89 -27.10 38.23
N GLY A 454 6.14 -26.18 37.30
CA GLY A 454 5.70 -26.28 35.92
C GLY A 454 6.25 -27.51 35.20
N GLN A 455 7.54 -27.79 35.35
CA GLN A 455 8.17 -29.00 34.80
C GLN A 455 7.58 -30.29 35.35
N ALA A 456 7.41 -30.35 36.67
CA ALA A 456 6.78 -31.49 37.32
C ALA A 456 5.36 -31.73 36.78
N TRP A 457 4.57 -30.66 36.63
CA TRP A 457 3.23 -30.73 36.07
C TRP A 457 3.22 -31.23 34.61
N ILE A 458 4.11 -30.72 33.77
CA ILE A 458 4.26 -31.16 32.36
C ILE A 458 4.59 -32.66 32.30
N ALA A 459 5.42 -33.14 33.23
CA ALA A 459 5.77 -34.56 33.35
C ALA A 459 4.66 -35.42 34.00
N GLY A 460 3.57 -34.83 34.50
CA GLY A 460 2.52 -35.53 35.23
C GLY A 460 2.94 -36.01 36.63
N LEU A 461 3.95 -35.37 37.21
CA LEU A 461 4.56 -35.73 38.50
C LEU A 461 4.33 -34.64 39.56
N SER A 462 4.51 -35.00 40.83
CA SER A 462 4.61 -34.00 41.90
C SER A 462 6.02 -33.38 41.91
N THR A 463 6.16 -32.17 42.42
CA THR A 463 7.47 -31.49 42.53
C THR A 463 8.49 -32.26 43.35
N LYS A 464 8.04 -33.11 44.28
CA LYS A 464 8.91 -33.96 45.11
C LYS A 464 9.40 -35.21 44.39
N ASP A 465 8.61 -35.69 43.42
CA ASP A 465 8.90 -36.90 42.64
C ASP A 465 9.60 -36.58 41.31
N PHE A 466 9.61 -35.30 40.93
CA PHE A 466 10.29 -34.83 39.73
C PHE A 466 11.81 -34.90 39.95
N MET A 467 12.44 -35.88 39.31
CA MET A 467 13.88 -35.92 39.11
C MET A 467 14.19 -35.58 37.67
N LYS A 468 15.17 -34.70 37.46
CA LYS A 468 15.68 -34.34 36.14
C LYS A 468 16.05 -35.62 35.37
N PRO A 469 15.55 -35.82 34.13
CA PRO A 469 16.01 -36.92 33.30
C PRO A 469 17.51 -36.76 33.04
N GLU A 470 18.32 -37.76 33.38
CA GLU A 470 19.73 -37.77 32.96
C GLU A 470 19.76 -37.77 31.43
N VAL A 471 20.40 -36.75 30.85
CA VAL A 471 20.61 -36.65 29.40
C VAL A 471 21.42 -37.87 28.99
N ARG A 472 20.81 -38.83 28.28
CA ARG A 472 21.57 -39.88 27.60
C ARG A 472 22.33 -39.22 26.45
N SER A 473 23.64 -39.09 26.66
CA SER A 473 24.65 -38.62 25.69
C SER A 473 24.62 -39.42 24.40
#